data_AF-A0A1X7LHP6-F1
#
_entry.id   AF-A0A1X7LHP6-F1
#
_cell.length_a   1.000
_cell.length_b   1.000
_cell.length_c   1.000
_cell.angle_alpha   90.00
_cell.angle_beta   90.00
_cell.angle_gamma   90.00
#
_symmetry.space_group_name_H-M   'P 1'
#
loop_
_entity.id
_entity.type
_entity.pdbx_description
1 polymer ?
#
loop_
_entity_poly.entity_id
_entity_poly.type
_entity_poly.pdbx_seq_one_letter_code
_entity_poly.pdbx_strand_id
1 'polypeptide(L)'
;MNGFKLIEHTYIEFLGFELADPLTFITDILMAAFCAYFGHRLFHDYKSKYAKLASYFFLFLALSAFLGGTSHLLDLYFGKNPHLLAWTMQGISILFIQIASLKLLLPSKTKMFLQGVIFAFFGIFIAQVLTVQHFDVVKVNSIVGLIGFVSLIHLYKFFQERDTAYLRIPLAIALFAMPAMIHSFGIFYNKWIDQNVISHLLLLPCYYLLYSALKQVAILRKKTQPIPRPLPLEEK
;
A
#
# COMPACT_ATOMS: atom_id res chain seq x y z
N MET A 1 -1.05 20.91 32.52
CA MET A 1 -1.42 21.95 31.52
C MET A 1 -1.56 21.25 30.17
N ASN A 2 -2.80 20.89 29.80
CA ASN A 2 -3.08 20.30 28.50
C ASN A 2 -3.15 21.43 27.47
N GLY A 3 -2.03 21.70 26.82
CA GLY A 3 -2.03 22.51 25.61
C GLY A 3 -2.79 21.76 24.53
N PHE A 4 -4.04 22.13 24.30
CA PHE A 4 -4.77 21.77 23.10
C PHE A 4 -3.98 22.38 21.92
N LYS A 5 -3.13 21.58 21.28
CA LYS A 5 -2.46 21.94 20.04
C LYS A 5 -3.56 22.05 18.98
N LEU A 6 -4.02 23.27 18.71
CA LEU A 6 -4.75 23.56 17.48
C LEU A 6 -3.83 23.17 16.33
N ILE A 7 -4.27 22.21 15.52
CA ILE A 7 -3.63 21.91 14.24
C ILE A 7 -3.91 23.14 13.37
N GLU A 8 -2.91 24.00 13.19
CA GLU A 8 -2.99 25.10 12.24
C GLU A 8 -2.93 24.51 10.84
N HIS A 9 -4.09 24.43 10.17
CA HIS A 9 -4.13 24.14 8.74
C HIS A 9 -3.44 25.26 7.97
N THR A 10 -2.72 24.87 6.91
CA THR A 10 -2.08 25.84 6.02
C THR A 10 -2.95 26.09 4.80
N TYR A 11 -2.99 27.34 4.35
CA TYR A 11 -3.81 27.73 3.21
C TYR A 11 -3.00 28.57 2.24
N ILE A 12 -3.29 28.41 0.95
CA ILE A 12 -2.83 29.30 -0.12
C ILE A 12 -4.02 29.71 -0.98
N GLU A 13 -4.03 30.96 -1.45
CA GLU A 13 -5.01 31.40 -2.43
C GLU A 13 -4.45 31.17 -3.84
N PHE A 14 -5.22 30.49 -4.70
CA PHE A 14 -4.87 30.25 -6.09
C PHE A 14 -6.11 30.38 -6.97
N LEU A 15 -6.08 31.32 -7.92
CA LEU A 15 -7.20 31.60 -8.84
C LEU A 15 -8.55 31.86 -8.13
N GLY A 16 -8.51 32.49 -6.95
CA GLY A 16 -9.70 32.76 -6.13
C GLY A 16 -10.22 31.55 -5.33
N PHE A 17 -9.51 30.43 -5.35
CA PHE A 17 -9.76 29.29 -4.47
C PHE A 17 -8.79 29.30 -3.30
N GLU A 18 -9.30 28.99 -2.11
CA GLU A 18 -8.51 28.75 -0.91
C GLU A 18 -8.18 27.26 -0.84
N LEU A 19 -6.90 26.91 -1.01
CA LEU A 19 -6.43 25.54 -1.06
C LEU A 19 -5.75 25.18 0.25
N ALA A 20 -6.19 24.09 0.87
CA ALA A 20 -5.69 23.63 2.16
C ALA A 20 -4.47 22.71 2.01
N ASP A 21 -3.56 22.74 2.98
CA ASP A 21 -2.40 21.84 3.13
C ASP A 21 -1.66 21.51 1.82
N PRO A 22 -1.20 22.52 1.05
CA PRO A 22 -0.63 22.32 -0.28
C PRO A 22 0.64 21.48 -0.26
N LEU A 23 1.42 21.49 0.84
CA LEU A 23 2.60 20.65 0.93
C LEU A 23 2.24 19.17 1.13
N THR A 24 1.18 18.88 1.87
CA THR A 24 0.63 17.53 1.99
C THR A 24 0.20 17.02 0.62
N PHE A 25 -0.57 17.82 -0.13
CA PHE A 25 -0.92 17.51 -1.52
C PHE A 25 0.31 17.19 -2.38
N ILE A 26 1.33 18.04 -2.37
CA ILE A 26 2.55 17.83 -3.18
C ILE A 26 3.22 16.50 -2.81
N THR A 27 3.38 16.20 -1.52
CA THR A 27 4.00 14.94 -1.08
C THR A 27 3.16 13.71 -1.43
N ASP A 28 1.84 13.83 -1.42
CA ASP A 28 0.92 12.77 -1.88
C ASP A 28 1.02 12.54 -3.39
N ILE A 29 1.08 13.59 -4.21
CA ILE A 29 1.28 13.48 -5.65
C ILE A 29 2.65 12.85 -5.97
N LEU A 30 3.68 13.21 -5.20
CA LEU A 30 5.00 12.58 -5.30
C LEU A 30 4.91 11.08 -5.01
N MET A 31 4.27 10.70 -3.91
CA MET A 31 4.04 9.30 -3.54
C MET A 31 3.22 8.55 -4.62
N ALA A 32 2.18 9.19 -5.17
CA ALA A 32 1.37 8.65 -6.26
C ALA A 32 2.23 8.35 -7.49
N ALA A 33 3.09 9.29 -7.92
CA ALA A 33 3.96 9.12 -9.07
C ALA A 33 4.95 7.96 -8.88
N PHE A 34 5.60 7.87 -7.72
CA PHE A 34 6.54 6.78 -7.41
C PHE A 34 5.83 5.41 -7.36
N CYS A 35 4.67 5.33 -6.71
CA CYS A 35 3.90 4.09 -6.66
C CYS A 35 3.39 3.69 -8.04
N ALA A 36 2.92 4.64 -8.86
CA ALA A 36 2.50 4.37 -10.24
C ALA A 36 3.67 3.80 -11.06
N TYR A 37 4.85 4.40 -10.93
CA TYR A 37 6.07 3.92 -11.57
C TYR A 37 6.43 2.48 -11.13
N PHE A 38 6.44 2.20 -9.83
CA PHE A 38 6.72 0.86 -9.29
C PHE A 38 5.71 -0.18 -9.78
N GLY A 39 4.43 0.16 -9.75
CA GLY A 39 3.35 -0.68 -10.24
C GLY A 39 3.49 -0.98 -11.73
N HIS A 40 3.71 0.05 -12.55
CA HIS A 40 3.93 -0.09 -13.99
C HIS A 40 5.13 -1.00 -14.30
N ARG A 41 6.26 -0.79 -13.62
CA ARG A 41 7.47 -1.62 -13.78
C ARG A 41 7.21 -3.08 -13.41
N LEU A 42 6.55 -3.35 -12.27
CA LEU A 42 6.21 -4.73 -11.88
C LEU A 42 5.28 -5.40 -12.89
N PHE A 43 4.29 -4.66 -13.40
CA PHE A 43 3.28 -5.20 -14.32
C PHE A 43 3.90 -5.56 -15.67
N HIS A 44 4.75 -4.69 -16.21
CA HIS A 44 5.32 -4.83 -17.55
C HIS A 44 6.55 -5.73 -17.59
N ASP A 45 7.47 -5.61 -16.62
CA ASP A 45 8.76 -6.30 -16.67
C ASP A 45 8.67 -7.77 -16.21
N TYR A 46 7.58 -8.15 -15.52
CA TYR A 46 7.43 -9.48 -14.93
C TYR A 46 6.06 -10.11 -15.22
N LYS A 47 6.06 -11.25 -15.92
CA LYS A 47 4.83 -11.93 -16.38
C LYS A 47 4.14 -12.81 -15.32
N SER A 48 4.72 -13.00 -14.14
CA SER A 48 4.18 -13.91 -13.14
C SER A 48 2.86 -13.39 -12.54
N LYS A 49 1.93 -14.28 -12.18
CA LYS A 49 0.67 -13.89 -11.51
C LYS A 49 0.92 -13.13 -10.21
N TYR A 50 1.99 -13.48 -9.49
CA TYR A 50 2.45 -12.77 -8.31
C TYR A 50 2.80 -11.31 -8.63
N ALA A 51 3.62 -11.09 -9.65
CA ALA A 51 4.05 -9.75 -10.05
C ALA A 51 2.88 -8.86 -10.48
N LYS A 52 1.92 -9.42 -11.23
CA LYS A 52 0.70 -8.68 -11.64
C LYS A 52 -0.15 -8.24 -10.44
N LEU A 53 -0.31 -9.10 -9.44
CA LEU A 53 -1.05 -8.73 -8.23
C LEU A 53 -0.27 -7.72 -7.37
N ALA A 54 1.05 -7.89 -7.25
CA ALA A 54 1.92 -6.94 -6.58
C ALA A 54 1.97 -5.58 -7.30
N SER A 55 1.85 -5.54 -8.63
CA SER A 55 1.71 -4.27 -9.35
C SER A 55 0.38 -3.60 -9.06
N TYR A 56 -0.72 -4.35 -8.95
CA TYR A 56 -2.01 -3.74 -8.58
C TYR A 56 -1.99 -3.14 -7.17
N PHE A 57 -1.26 -3.74 -6.22
CA PHE A 57 -1.00 -3.08 -4.93
C PHE A 57 -0.44 -1.66 -5.13
N PHE A 58 0.64 -1.50 -5.91
CA PHE A 58 1.24 -0.18 -6.12
C PHE A 58 0.35 0.76 -6.95
N LEU A 59 -0.38 0.26 -7.95
CA LEU A 59 -1.26 1.10 -8.78
C LEU A 59 -2.47 1.62 -8.01
N PHE A 60 -3.11 0.78 -7.19
CA PHE A 60 -4.20 1.23 -6.32
C PHE A 60 -3.71 2.13 -5.19
N LEU A 61 -2.49 1.89 -4.69
CA LEU A 61 -1.86 2.79 -3.73
C LEU A 61 -1.55 4.16 -4.36
N ALA A 62 -1.11 4.18 -5.61
CA ALA A 62 -0.89 5.43 -6.34
C ALA A 62 -2.19 6.22 -6.51
N LEU A 63 -3.28 5.53 -6.87
CA LEU A 63 -4.60 6.14 -6.95
C LEU A 63 -5.07 6.64 -5.58
N SER A 64 -4.85 5.87 -4.51
CA SER A 64 -5.13 6.29 -3.14
C SER A 64 -4.38 7.56 -2.75
N ALA A 65 -3.07 7.63 -3.04
CA ALA A 65 -2.24 8.80 -2.72
C ALA A 65 -2.71 10.03 -3.51
N PHE A 66 -3.01 9.88 -4.80
CA PHE A 66 -3.56 10.97 -5.62
C PHE A 66 -4.87 11.52 -5.07
N LEU A 67 -5.80 10.63 -4.71
CA LEU A 67 -7.09 11.00 -4.14
C LEU A 67 -6.94 11.60 -2.73
N GLY A 68 -6.01 11.08 -1.92
CA GLY A 68 -5.69 11.60 -0.59
C GLY A 68 -5.09 13.00 -0.64
N GLY A 69 -4.14 13.24 -1.56
CA GLY A 69 -3.61 14.58 -1.77
C GLY A 69 -4.72 15.53 -2.21
N THR A 70 -5.55 15.12 -3.17
CA THR A 70 -6.66 15.95 -3.66
C THR A 70 -7.67 16.25 -2.55
N SER A 71 -7.91 15.29 -1.65
CA SER A 71 -8.81 15.48 -0.52
C SER A 71 -8.25 16.46 0.49
N HIS A 72 -6.94 16.42 0.76
CA HIS A 72 -6.27 17.45 1.57
C HIS A 72 -6.37 18.84 0.91
N LEU A 73 -6.09 18.94 -0.38
CA LEU A 73 -6.08 20.23 -1.09
C LEU A 73 -7.44 20.92 -1.13
N LEU A 74 -8.50 20.13 -1.31
CA LEU A 74 -9.86 20.61 -1.57
C LEU A 74 -10.82 20.30 -0.42
N ASP A 75 -10.31 20.11 0.80
CA ASP A 75 -11.11 19.73 1.98
C ASP A 75 -12.23 20.75 2.25
N LEU A 76 -11.94 22.04 2.06
CA LEU A 76 -12.92 23.14 2.19
C LEU A 76 -14.14 23.01 1.28
N TYR A 77 -14.02 22.27 0.16
CA TYR A 77 -15.05 22.20 -0.88
C TYR A 77 -15.79 20.87 -0.91
N PHE A 78 -15.10 19.77 -0.62
CA PHE A 78 -15.66 18.42 -0.72
C PHE A 78 -15.80 17.69 0.62
N GLY A 79 -15.25 18.27 1.70
CA GLY A 79 -15.17 17.65 3.01
C GLY A 79 -14.54 16.26 2.95
N LYS A 80 -15.06 15.35 3.79
CA LYS A 80 -14.46 14.01 3.98
C LYS A 80 -14.70 13.01 2.83
N ASN A 81 -15.57 13.30 1.87
CA ASN A 81 -15.95 12.30 0.86
C ASN A 81 -14.76 11.79 0.02
N PRO A 82 -13.84 12.65 -0.47
CA PRO A 82 -12.68 12.19 -1.23
C PRO A 82 -11.69 11.41 -0.35
N HIS A 83 -11.60 11.69 0.96
CA HIS A 83 -10.81 10.89 1.89
C HIS A 83 -11.33 9.44 1.97
N LEU A 84 -12.65 9.24 2.04
CA LEU A 84 -13.24 7.89 2.08
C LEU A 84 -12.90 7.08 0.81
N LEU A 85 -12.91 7.73 -0.35
CA LEU A 85 -12.53 7.09 -1.60
C LEU A 85 -11.05 6.74 -1.62
N ALA A 86 -10.17 7.66 -1.19
CA ALA A 86 -8.74 7.41 -1.04
C ALA A 86 -8.48 6.19 -0.12
N TRP A 87 -9.10 6.17 1.06
CA TRP A 87 -8.99 5.08 2.03
C TRP A 87 -9.49 3.75 1.47
N THR A 88 -10.57 3.76 0.68
CA THR A 88 -11.07 2.56 0.00
C THR A 88 -10.05 2.03 -1.00
N MET A 89 -9.44 2.89 -1.83
CA MET A 89 -8.39 2.50 -2.77
C MET A 89 -7.16 1.94 -2.04
N GLN A 90 -6.82 2.50 -0.88
CA GLN A 90 -5.76 1.98 -0.02
C GLN A 90 -6.04 0.55 0.47
N GLY A 91 -7.27 0.28 0.92
CA GLY A 91 -7.66 -1.07 1.30
C GLY A 91 -7.62 -2.07 0.15
N ILE A 92 -8.06 -1.65 -1.04
CA ILE A 92 -8.00 -2.48 -2.26
C ILE A 92 -6.54 -2.80 -2.60
N SER A 93 -5.64 -1.83 -2.48
CA SER A 93 -4.21 -2.04 -2.63
C SER A 93 -3.71 -3.15 -1.69
N ILE A 94 -4.01 -3.07 -0.40
CA ILE A 94 -3.61 -4.06 0.61
C ILE A 94 -4.18 -5.45 0.29
N LEU A 95 -5.44 -5.53 -0.15
CA LEU A 95 -6.04 -6.78 -0.61
C LEU A 95 -5.24 -7.41 -1.75
N PHE A 96 -4.79 -6.63 -2.74
CA PHE A 96 -4.00 -7.16 -3.85
C PHE A 96 -2.67 -7.77 -3.40
N ILE A 97 -1.94 -7.15 -2.47
CA ILE A 97 -0.67 -7.71 -1.98
C ILE A 97 -0.88 -8.94 -1.09
N GLN A 98 -1.98 -9.00 -0.34
CA GLN A 98 -2.36 -10.22 0.40
C GLN A 98 -2.68 -11.36 -0.57
N ILE A 99 -3.45 -11.11 -1.63
CA ILE A 99 -3.75 -12.12 -2.67
C ILE A 99 -2.46 -12.53 -3.40
N ALA A 100 -1.55 -11.59 -3.70
CA ALA A 100 -0.24 -11.89 -4.28
C ALA A 100 0.53 -12.87 -3.39
N SER A 101 0.62 -12.58 -2.09
CA SER A 101 1.29 -13.42 -1.10
C SER A 101 0.66 -14.81 -1.02
N LEU A 102 -0.67 -14.92 -1.01
CA LEU A 102 -1.38 -16.20 -1.06
C LEU A 102 -1.04 -17.05 -2.30
N LYS A 103 -0.69 -16.44 -3.44
CA LYS A 103 -0.26 -17.20 -4.64
C LYS A 103 1.07 -17.90 -4.46
N LEU A 104 1.85 -17.59 -3.42
CA LEU A 104 3.08 -18.30 -3.06
C LEU A 104 2.80 -19.64 -2.37
N LEU A 105 1.59 -19.82 -1.81
CA LEU A 105 1.19 -21.04 -1.14
C LEU A 105 0.62 -22.07 -2.12
N LEU A 106 0.92 -23.35 -1.88
CA LEU A 106 0.33 -24.46 -2.62
C LEU A 106 -1.19 -24.56 -2.33
N PRO A 107 -2.01 -25.04 -3.29
CA PRO A 107 -3.42 -25.32 -3.07
C PRO A 107 -3.61 -26.22 -1.84
N SER A 108 -4.41 -25.76 -0.88
CA SER A 108 -4.69 -26.46 0.38
C SER A 108 -5.94 -25.89 1.03
N LYS A 109 -6.56 -26.64 1.95
CA LYS A 109 -7.67 -26.15 2.78
C LYS A 109 -7.26 -24.91 3.57
N THR A 110 -6.02 -24.87 4.07
CA THR A 110 -5.44 -23.71 4.76
C THR A 110 -5.39 -22.48 3.88
N LYS A 111 -4.96 -22.61 2.62
CA LYS A 111 -4.96 -21.49 1.67
C LYS A 111 -6.37 -20.97 1.39
N MET A 112 -7.36 -21.86 1.23
CA MET A 112 -8.76 -21.46 1.04
C MET A 112 -9.30 -20.73 2.27
N PHE A 113 -9.01 -21.25 3.46
CA PHE A 113 -9.38 -20.60 4.72
C PHE A 113 -8.76 -19.20 4.83
N LEU A 114 -7.44 -19.07 4.63
CA LEU A 114 -6.75 -17.77 4.67
C LEU A 114 -7.31 -16.78 3.63
N GLN A 115 -7.67 -17.27 2.44
CA GLN A 115 -8.34 -16.46 1.42
C GLN A 115 -9.70 -15.94 1.93
N GLY A 116 -10.52 -16.80 2.54
CA GLY A 116 -11.78 -16.41 3.17
C GLY A 116 -11.58 -15.36 4.26
N VAL A 117 -10.59 -15.54 5.13
CA VAL A 117 -10.24 -14.57 6.19
C VAL A 117 -9.82 -13.22 5.59
N ILE A 118 -9.00 -13.21 4.53
CA ILE A 118 -8.58 -11.98 3.85
C ILE A 118 -9.79 -11.22 3.28
N PHE A 119 -10.71 -11.91 2.61
CA PHE A 119 -11.92 -11.27 2.08
C PHE A 119 -12.87 -10.79 3.18
N ALA A 120 -13.03 -11.56 4.26
CA ALA A 120 -13.83 -11.15 5.41
C ALA A 120 -13.25 -9.90 6.08
N PHE A 121 -11.92 -9.88 6.30
CA PHE A 121 -11.23 -8.73 6.87
C PHE A 121 -11.34 -7.49 5.98
N PHE A 122 -11.19 -7.65 4.65
CA PHE A 122 -11.43 -6.57 3.70
C PHE A 122 -12.87 -6.05 3.76
N GLY A 123 -13.87 -6.93 3.86
CA GLY A 123 -15.27 -6.54 4.04
C GLY A 123 -15.51 -5.74 5.32
N ILE A 124 -14.92 -6.19 6.44
CA ILE A 124 -14.95 -5.46 7.73
C ILE A 124 -14.29 -4.09 7.58
N PHE A 125 -13.13 -4.02 6.92
CA PHE A 125 -12.44 -2.76 6.65
C PHE A 125 -13.33 -1.78 5.87
N ILE A 126 -13.97 -2.22 4.79
CA ILE A 126 -14.88 -1.36 4.01
C ILE A 126 -16.04 -0.87 4.87
N ALA A 127 -16.66 -1.74 5.67
CA ALA A 127 -17.71 -1.34 6.59
C ALA A 127 -17.21 -0.28 7.60
N GLN A 128 -16.01 -0.46 8.16
CA GLN A 128 -15.41 0.49 9.10
C GLN A 128 -15.05 1.83 8.45
N VAL A 129 -14.55 1.84 7.20
CA VAL A 129 -14.28 3.09 6.46
C VAL A 129 -15.57 3.90 6.32
N LEU A 130 -16.68 3.26 5.96
CA LEU A 130 -17.96 3.95 5.73
C LEU A 130 -18.65 4.41 7.02
N THR A 131 -18.44 3.69 8.13
CA THR A 131 -19.12 3.95 9.41
C THR A 131 -18.30 4.82 10.37
N VAL A 132 -17.02 4.51 10.56
CA VAL A 132 -16.14 5.20 11.52
C VAL A 132 -15.56 6.47 10.92
N GLN A 133 -15.26 6.46 9.61
CA GLN A 133 -14.74 7.62 8.86
C GLN A 133 -13.52 8.28 9.53
N HIS A 134 -12.62 7.46 10.07
CA HIS A 134 -11.40 7.88 10.74
C HIS A 134 -10.17 7.19 10.15
N PHE A 135 -9.07 7.91 10.02
CA PHE A 135 -7.83 7.40 9.43
C PHE A 135 -7.23 6.21 10.21
N ASP A 136 -7.56 6.07 11.50
CA ASP A 136 -7.12 4.89 12.28
C ASP A 136 -7.57 3.56 11.68
N VAL A 137 -8.74 3.52 11.01
CA VAL A 137 -9.22 2.31 10.31
C VAL A 137 -8.22 1.88 9.24
N VAL A 138 -7.66 2.84 8.51
CA VAL A 138 -6.66 2.65 7.46
C VAL A 138 -5.34 2.15 8.04
N LYS A 139 -4.91 2.73 9.18
CA LYS A 139 -3.71 2.28 9.90
C LYS A 139 -3.84 0.84 10.38
N VAL A 140 -4.96 0.48 11.00
CA VAL A 140 -5.22 -0.89 11.48
C VAL A 140 -5.23 -1.88 10.31
N ASN A 141 -5.91 -1.55 9.21
CA ASN A 141 -5.91 -2.40 8.00
C ASN A 141 -4.50 -2.61 7.45
N SER A 142 -3.67 -1.56 7.44
CA SER A 142 -2.28 -1.65 6.98
C SER A 142 -1.43 -2.54 7.88
N ILE A 143 -1.58 -2.42 9.21
CA ILE A 143 -0.86 -3.25 10.18
C ILE A 143 -1.25 -4.72 10.01
N VAL A 144 -2.56 -5.02 10.05
CA VAL A 144 -3.03 -6.40 9.94
C VAL A 144 -2.70 -6.99 8.56
N GLY A 145 -2.88 -6.21 7.49
CA GLY A 145 -2.62 -6.65 6.12
C GLY A 145 -1.14 -6.89 5.84
N LEU A 146 -0.28 -5.92 6.15
CA LEU A 146 1.16 -5.99 5.83
C LEU A 146 1.97 -6.75 6.89
N ILE A 147 1.88 -6.36 8.16
CA ILE A 147 2.64 -6.98 9.25
C ILE A 147 2.04 -8.34 9.61
N GLY A 148 0.70 -8.46 9.62
CA GLY A 148 0.04 -9.75 9.82
C GLY A 148 0.18 -10.65 8.60
N PHE A 149 -0.68 -10.48 7.60
CA PHE A 149 -0.80 -11.46 6.51
C PHE A 149 0.43 -11.55 5.61
N VAL A 150 0.86 -10.43 5.02
CA VAL A 150 1.94 -10.44 4.02
C VAL A 150 3.26 -10.90 4.65
N SER A 151 3.64 -10.32 5.78
CA SER A 151 4.91 -10.65 6.44
C SER A 151 4.95 -12.09 6.92
N LEU A 152 3.87 -12.62 7.53
CA LEU A 152 3.85 -14.01 8.00
C LEU A 152 3.94 -15.02 6.84
N ILE A 153 3.24 -14.78 5.73
CA ILE A 153 3.34 -15.66 4.54
C ILE A 153 4.77 -15.64 3.98
N HIS A 154 5.38 -14.46 3.89
CA HIS A 154 6.74 -14.31 3.39
C HIS A 154 7.80 -14.91 4.33
N LEU A 155 7.64 -14.78 5.64
CA LEU A 155 8.50 -15.46 6.62
C LEU A 155 8.37 -16.98 6.52
N TYR A 156 7.14 -17.49 6.41
CA TYR A 156 6.92 -18.92 6.17
C TYR A 156 7.64 -19.41 4.91
N LYS A 157 7.54 -18.67 3.80
CA LYS A 157 8.26 -19.00 2.56
C LYS A 157 9.77 -18.93 2.72
N PHE A 158 10.30 -17.98 3.49
CA PHE A 158 11.73 -17.92 3.82
C PHE A 158 12.17 -19.18 4.58
N PHE A 159 11.43 -19.64 5.59
CA PHE A 159 11.81 -20.85 6.32
C PHE A 159 11.75 -22.12 5.49
N GLN A 160 10.83 -22.18 4.50
CA GLN A 160 10.74 -23.30 3.56
C GLN A 160 11.84 -23.30 2.51
N GLU A 161 12.07 -22.17 1.84
CA GLU A 161 12.94 -22.10 0.65
C GLU A 161 14.35 -21.60 0.98
N ARG A 162 14.56 -21.04 2.18
CA ARG A 162 15.81 -20.40 2.63
C ARG A 162 16.33 -19.30 1.70
N ASP A 163 15.46 -18.73 0.87
CA ASP A 163 15.79 -17.63 -0.03
C ASP A 163 15.51 -16.27 0.60
N THR A 164 16.56 -15.46 0.72
CA THR A 164 16.51 -14.12 1.34
C THR A 164 15.56 -13.14 0.65
N ALA A 165 15.16 -13.38 -0.61
CA ALA A 165 14.17 -12.55 -1.29
C ALA A 165 12.84 -12.51 -0.53
N TYR A 166 12.43 -13.61 0.09
CA TYR A 166 11.22 -13.63 0.90
C TYR A 166 11.39 -12.89 2.23
N LEU A 167 12.58 -12.92 2.85
CA LEU A 167 12.89 -12.22 4.10
C LEU A 167 12.97 -10.69 3.92
N ARG A 168 13.36 -10.22 2.74
CA ARG A 168 13.46 -8.77 2.46
C ARG A 168 12.09 -8.06 2.54
N ILE A 169 10.99 -8.78 2.32
CA ILE A 169 9.62 -8.24 2.40
C ILE A 169 9.23 -7.82 3.82
N PRO A 170 9.22 -8.71 4.84
CA PRO A 170 8.89 -8.33 6.21
C PRO A 170 9.87 -7.30 6.78
N LEU A 171 11.15 -7.35 6.39
CA LEU A 171 12.13 -6.32 6.78
C LEU A 171 11.78 -4.95 6.20
N ALA A 172 11.39 -4.88 4.91
CA ALA A 172 10.93 -3.64 4.31
C ALA A 172 9.64 -3.13 4.97
N ILE A 173 8.69 -4.02 5.29
CA ILE A 173 7.43 -3.68 5.98
C ILE A 173 7.70 -3.15 7.38
N ALA A 174 8.67 -3.69 8.13
CA ALA A 174 9.00 -3.21 9.47
C ALA A 174 9.41 -1.73 9.48
N LEU A 175 10.02 -1.22 8.40
CA LEU A 175 10.41 0.19 8.28
C LEU A 175 9.21 1.14 8.23
N PHE A 176 8.01 0.65 7.87
CA PHE A 176 6.78 1.45 7.87
C PHE A 176 6.35 1.84 9.28
N ALA A 177 6.89 1.21 10.32
CA ALA A 177 6.64 1.61 11.71
C ALA A 177 7.06 3.07 11.95
N MET A 178 8.15 3.55 11.34
CA MET A 178 8.62 4.92 11.53
C MET A 178 7.63 5.98 11.04
N PRO A 179 7.20 6.00 9.76
CA PRO A 179 6.18 6.96 9.33
C PRO A 179 4.85 6.79 10.09
N ALA A 180 4.47 5.55 10.45
CA ALA A 180 3.26 5.35 11.26
C ALA A 180 3.36 5.99 12.66
N MET A 181 4.54 5.96 13.29
CA MET A 181 4.79 6.62 14.58
C MET A 181 4.79 8.14 14.44
N ILE A 182 5.45 8.70 13.41
CA ILE A 182 5.44 10.14 13.13
C ILE A 182 3.99 10.65 13.02
N HIS A 183 3.18 9.99 12.20
CA HIS A 183 1.78 10.34 12.04
C HIS A 183 0.98 10.17 13.34
N SER A 184 1.19 9.08 14.08
CA SER A 184 0.38 8.79 15.27
C SER A 184 0.70 9.69 16.46
N PHE A 185 1.94 10.17 16.58
CA PHE A 185 2.34 11.11 17.62
C PHE A 185 2.16 12.58 17.22
N GLY A 186 1.69 12.88 16.00
CA GLY A 186 1.50 14.25 15.54
C GLY A 186 2.81 15.05 15.52
N ILE A 187 3.91 14.40 15.12
CA ILE A 187 5.23 15.04 15.07
C ILE A 187 5.25 15.98 13.87
N PHE A 188 5.43 17.29 14.12
CA PHE A 188 5.59 18.32 13.10
C PHE A 188 6.86 19.14 13.32
N TYR A 189 7.36 19.77 12.26
CA TYR A 189 8.52 20.67 12.31
C TYR A 189 8.08 22.14 12.33
N ASN A 190 7.17 22.53 11.46
CA ASN A 190 6.54 23.85 11.41
C ASN A 190 5.15 23.74 10.78
N LYS A 191 4.42 24.86 10.64
CA LYS A 191 3.05 24.84 10.09
C LYS A 191 2.93 24.22 8.69
N TRP A 192 3.96 24.35 7.84
CA TRP A 192 3.97 23.78 6.49
C TRP A 192 4.40 22.31 6.48
N ILE A 193 5.30 21.92 7.38
CA ILE A 193 5.86 20.58 7.48
C ILE A 193 5.27 19.90 8.72
N ASP A 194 4.08 19.33 8.54
CA ASP A 194 3.33 18.61 9.53
C ASP A 194 3.66 17.09 9.56
N GLN A 195 2.93 16.34 10.38
CA GLN A 195 3.08 14.89 10.45
C GLN A 195 2.76 14.17 9.13
N ASN A 196 1.86 14.70 8.29
CA ASN A 196 1.50 14.09 7.02
C ASN A 196 2.66 14.21 6.03
N VAL A 197 3.20 15.42 5.88
CA VAL A 197 4.36 15.71 5.01
C VAL A 197 5.55 14.83 5.40
N ILE A 198 5.92 14.80 6.69
CA ILE A 198 7.06 13.99 7.15
C ILE A 198 6.81 12.50 6.89
N SER A 199 5.60 12.01 7.20
CA SER A 199 5.26 10.59 7.00
C SER A 199 5.29 10.19 5.53
N HIS A 200 4.76 11.01 4.62
CA HIS A 200 4.78 10.76 3.18
C HIS A 200 6.22 10.70 2.64
N LEU A 201 7.07 11.64 3.05
CA LEU A 201 8.47 11.65 2.65
C LEU A 201 9.24 10.42 3.17
N LEU A 202 8.93 9.94 4.37
CA LEU A 202 9.50 8.69 4.91
C LEU A 202 8.93 7.42 4.26
N LEU A 203 7.68 7.46 3.79
CA LEU A 203 7.06 6.33 3.08
C LEU A 203 7.70 6.08 1.72
N LEU A 204 8.18 7.10 1.01
CA LEU A 204 8.83 6.95 -0.29
C LEU A 204 9.99 5.94 -0.30
N PRO A 205 11.03 6.04 0.54
CA PRO A 205 12.09 5.03 0.60
C PRO A 205 11.55 3.68 1.07
N CYS A 206 10.55 3.64 1.96
CA CYS A 206 9.92 2.39 2.40
C CYS A 206 9.25 1.65 1.22
N TYR A 207 8.49 2.35 0.39
CA TYR A 207 7.86 1.80 -0.81
C TYR A 207 8.88 1.37 -1.86
N TYR A 208 9.97 2.12 -2.02
CA TYR A 208 11.07 1.70 -2.89
C TYR A 208 11.70 0.37 -2.44
N LEU A 209 11.98 0.23 -1.14
CA LEU A 209 12.54 -1.00 -0.58
C LEU A 209 11.57 -2.17 -0.72
N LEU A 210 10.28 -1.94 -0.47
CA LEU A 210 9.24 -2.95 -0.66
C LEU A 210 9.14 -3.36 -2.14
N TYR A 211 9.13 -2.41 -3.08
CA TYR A 211 9.16 -2.68 -4.52
C TYR A 211 10.38 -3.53 -4.91
N SER A 212 11.56 -3.16 -4.42
CA SER A 212 12.81 -3.89 -4.69
C SER A 212 12.75 -5.34 -4.19
N ALA A 213 12.18 -5.57 -3.01
CA ALA A 213 11.98 -6.90 -2.47
C ALA A 213 10.93 -7.71 -3.27
N LEU A 214 9.80 -7.09 -3.64
CA LEU A 214 8.74 -7.74 -4.44
C LEU A 214 9.25 -8.14 -5.83
N LYS A 215 10.05 -7.27 -6.44
CA LYS A 215 10.75 -7.54 -7.70
C LYS A 215 11.62 -8.79 -7.63
N GLN A 216 12.35 -9.00 -6.54
CA GLN A 216 13.20 -10.18 -6.37
C GLN A 216 12.39 -11.46 -6.28
N VAL A 217 11.28 -11.45 -5.53
CA VAL A 217 10.35 -12.58 -5.49
C VAL A 217 9.75 -12.83 -6.88
N ALA A 218 9.38 -11.79 -7.62
CA ALA A 218 8.88 -11.91 -8.98
C ALA A 218 9.90 -12.58 -9.93
N ILE A 219 11.20 -12.27 -9.80
CA ILE A 219 12.29 -12.90 -10.55
C ILE A 219 12.39 -14.40 -10.21
N LEU A 220 12.36 -14.76 -8.93
CA LEU A 220 12.41 -16.16 -8.51
C LEU A 220 11.25 -16.97 -9.09
N ARG A 221 10.03 -16.40 -9.03
CA ARG A 221 8.83 -17.05 -9.56
C ARG A 221 8.84 -17.22 -11.08
N LYS A 222 9.58 -16.39 -11.83
CA LYS A 222 9.80 -16.58 -13.27
C LYS A 222 10.65 -17.82 -13.56
N LYS A 223 11.68 -18.09 -12.74
CA LYS A 223 12.58 -19.25 -12.92
C LYS A 223 11.89 -20.60 -12.66
N THR A 224 10.85 -20.62 -11.83
CA THR A 224 10.17 -21.86 -11.40
C THR A 224 8.91 -22.22 -12.21
N GLN A 225 8.55 -21.46 -13.26
CA GLN A 225 7.41 -21.83 -14.12
C GLN A 225 7.89 -22.80 -15.21
N PRO A 226 7.29 -24.00 -15.34
CA PRO A 226 7.63 -24.92 -16.43
C PRO A 226 7.34 -24.24 -17.77
N ILE A 227 8.31 -24.32 -18.69
CA ILE A 227 8.12 -23.91 -20.10
C ILE A 227 6.94 -24.73 -20.63
N PRO A 228 5.92 -24.11 -21.27
CA PRO A 228 4.85 -24.86 -21.92
C PRO A 228 5.49 -25.85 -22.90
N ARG A 229 5.28 -27.15 -22.70
CA ARG A 229 5.67 -28.14 -23.71
C ARG A 229 4.92 -27.80 -25.00
N PRO A 230 5.58 -27.70 -26.16
CA PRO A 230 4.86 -27.58 -27.42
C PRO A 230 3.89 -28.75 -27.54
N LEU A 231 2.64 -28.44 -27.89
CA LEU A 231 1.65 -29.46 -28.20
C LEU A 231 2.22 -30.37 -29.30
N PRO A 232 2.09 -31.70 -29.18
CA PRO A 232 2.42 -32.59 -30.29
C PRO A 232 1.67 -32.10 -31.52
N LEU A 233 2.39 -31.91 -32.63
CA LEU A 233 1.76 -31.71 -33.92
C LEU A 233 0.94 -32.98 -34.17
N GLU A 234 -0.39 -32.84 -34.17
CA GLU A 234 -1.25 -33.90 -34.71
C GLU A 234 -0.88 -34.04 -36.19
N GLU A 235 -0.16 -35.10 -36.52
CA GLU A 235 0.00 -35.54 -37.90
C GLU A 235 -1.41 -35.87 -38.43
N LYS A 236 -1.85 -35.08 -39.40
CA LYS A 236 -3.08 -35.31 -40.16
C LYS A 236 -2.81 -36.23 -41.34
#